data_AF-R9JW21-F1
#
_entry.id   AF-R9JW21-F1
#
_cell.length_a   1.000
_cell.length_b   1.000
_cell.length_c   1.000
_cell.angle_alpha   90.00
_cell.angle_beta   90.00
_cell.angle_gamma   90.00
#
_symmetry.space_group_name_H-M   'P 1'
#
loop_
_entity.id
_entity.type
_entity.pdbx_description
1 polymer ?
#
loop_
_entity_poly.entity_id
_entity_poly.type
_entity_poly.pdbx_seq_one_letter_code
_entity_poly.pdbx_strand_id
1 'polypeptide(L)' 'MTIKTNQELAQAIEKIIDDNGIKKIWLSEKMGISNQNFNRLMSKKNFSLDDANRILNIIGYDAKIVIENNFKK' A
#
# COMPACT_ATOMS: atom_id res chain seq x y z
N MET A 1 8.86 -3.43 -9.18
CA MET A 1 9.01 -2.01 -8.82
C MET A 1 10.00 -1.92 -7.67
N THR A 2 10.91 -0.96 -7.69
CA THR A 2 11.84 -0.71 -6.57
C THR A 2 11.29 0.44 -5.75
N ILE A 3 11.09 0.21 -4.45
CA ILE A 3 10.55 1.18 -3.49
C ILE A 3 11.67 1.48 -2.49
N LYS A 4 11.97 2.77 -2.30
CA LYS A 4 13.05 3.26 -1.44
C LYS A 4 12.55 3.97 -0.18
N THR A 5 11.30 4.41 -0.17
CA THR A 5 10.71 5.14 0.97
C THR A 5 9.30 4.66 1.31
N ASN A 6 8.85 4.91 2.55
CA ASN A 6 7.47 4.61 2.96
C ASN A 6 6.44 5.39 2.13
N GLN A 7 6.79 6.60 1.69
CA GLN A 7 5.93 7.40 0.83
C GLN A 7 5.82 6.79 -0.56
N GLU A 8 6.92 6.30 -1.13
CA GLU A 8 6.90 5.57 -2.40
C GLU A 8 6.08 4.28 -2.29
N LEU A 9 6.08 3.61 -1.13
CA LEU A 9 5.21 2.46 -0.89
C LEU A 9 3.73 2.87 -0.97
N ALA A 10 3.32 3.90 -0.24
CA ALA A 10 1.93 4.38 -0.28
C ALA A 10 1.51 4.80 -1.69
N GLN A 11 2.38 5.51 -2.42
CA GLN A 11 2.12 5.92 -3.82
C GLN A 11 2.02 4.72 -4.76
N ALA A 12 2.84 3.68 -4.57
CA ALA A 12 2.74 2.44 -5.34
C ALA A 12 1.40 1.74 -5.13
N ILE A 13 0.92 1.68 -3.88
CA ILE A 13 -0.40 1.12 -3.57
C ILE A 13 -1.51 1.95 -4.21
N GLU A 14 -1.44 3.27 -4.09
CA GLU A 14 -2.41 4.19 -4.71
C GLU A 14 -2.48 4.00 -6.23
N LYS A 15 -1.32 3.88 -6.88
CA LYS A 15 -1.25 3.58 -8.30
C LYS A 15 -1.89 2.24 -8.66
N ILE A 16 -1.65 1.18 -7.88
CA ILE A 16 -2.28 -0.12 -8.12
C ILE A 16 -3.81 -0.02 -8.00
N ILE A 17 -4.32 0.72 -7.01
CA ILE A 17 -5.76 0.95 -6.85
C ILE A 17 -6.35 1.65 -8.09
N ASP A 18 -5.70 2.72 -8.54
CA ASP A 18 -6.13 3.51 -9.68
C ASP A 18 -6.03 2.72 -11.00
N ASP A 19 -4.94 1.99 -11.22
CA ASP A 19 -4.72 1.16 -12.41
C ASP A 19 -5.75 0.02 -12.53
N ASN A 20 -6.27 -0.49 -11.40
CA ASN A 20 -7.34 -1.48 -11.37
C ASN A 20 -8.76 -0.86 -11.41
N GLY A 21 -8.88 0.47 -11.49
CA GLY A 21 -10.16 1.19 -11.53
C GLY A 21 -10.96 1.08 -10.22
N ILE A 22 -10.29 0.81 -9.10
CA ILE A 22 -10.94 0.53 -7.82
C ILE A 22 -11.17 1.86 -7.08
N LYS A 23 -12.41 2.08 -6.64
CA LYS A 23 -12.74 3.30 -5.88
C LYS A 23 -12.24 3.17 -4.44
N LYS A 24 -11.57 4.21 -3.94
CA LYS A 24 -11.14 4.33 -2.52
C LYS A 24 -12.30 4.13 -1.53
N ILE A 25 -13.49 4.59 -1.89
CA ILE A 25 -14.74 4.38 -1.12
C ILE A 25 -15.02 2.89 -0.92
N TRP A 26 -14.99 2.13 -2.02
CA TRP A 26 -15.23 0.70 -1.98
C TRP A 26 -14.19 -0.04 -1.13
N LEU A 27 -12.91 0.36 -1.23
CA LEU A 27 -11.85 -0.18 -0.37
C LEU A 27 -12.09 0.12 1.10
N SER A 28 -12.43 1.37 1.43
CA SER A 28 -12.70 1.77 2.82
C SER A 28 -13.87 0.99 3.42
N GLU A 29 -14.94 0.77 2.65
CA GLU A 29 -16.09 -0.06 3.04
C GLU A 29 -15.68 -1.52 3.30
N LYS A 30 -14.87 -2.10 2.41
CA LYS A 30 -14.35 -3.46 2.57
C LYS A 30 -13.40 -3.60 3.76
N MET A 31 -12.66 -2.55 4.08
CA MET A 31 -11.81 -2.48 5.27
C MET A 31 -12.61 -2.22 6.56
N GLY A 32 -13.91 -1.89 6.47
CA GLY A 32 -14.73 -1.52 7.63
C GLY A 32 -14.33 -0.18 8.25
N ILE A 33 -13.72 0.72 7.48
CA ILE A 33 -13.28 2.06 7.94
C ILE A 33 -13.94 3.16 7.11
N SER A 34 -14.00 4.38 7.66
CA SER A 34 -14.46 5.53 6.89
C SER A 34 -13.44 5.95 5.83
N ASN A 35 -13.91 6.61 4.77
CA ASN A 35 -13.06 7.23 3.75
C ASN A 35 -12.00 8.18 4.33
N GLN A 36 -12.34 8.95 5.36
CA GLN A 36 -11.40 9.84 6.03
C GLN A 36 -10.28 9.06 6.72
N ASN A 37 -10.61 7.93 7.36
CA ASN A 37 -9.62 7.05 7.98
C ASN A 37 -8.73 6.37 6.94
N PHE A 38 -9.29 6.00 5.79
CA PHE A 38 -8.51 5.47 4.65
C PHE A 38 -7.51 6.51 4.13
N ASN A 39 -7.95 7.75 3.91
CA ASN A 39 -7.04 8.83 3.49
C ASN A 39 -5.94 9.08 4.54
N ARG A 40 -6.30 9.07 5.83
CA ARG A 40 -5.31 9.20 6.92
C ARG A 40 -4.32 8.03 6.95
N LEU A 41 -4.76 6.81 6.64
CA LEU A 41 -3.90 5.63 6.51
C LEU A 41 -2.89 5.85 5.38
N MET A 42 -3.35 6.26 4.19
CA MET A 42 -2.49 6.51 3.03
C MET A 42 -1.52 7.68 3.21
N SER A 43 -1.89 8.69 4.01
CA SER A 43 -1.02 9.84 4.31
C SER A 43 -0.13 9.65 5.55
N LYS A 44 -0.09 8.45 6.13
CA LYS A 44 0.71 8.16 7.33
C LYS A 44 2.20 8.29 7.02
N LYS A 45 2.94 9.11 7.78
CA LYS A 45 4.40 9.28 7.64
C LYS A 45 5.16 7.94 7.70
N ASN A 46 4.70 7.04 8.56
CA ASN A 46 5.25 5.69 8.74
C ASN A 46 4.28 4.65 8.16
N PHE A 47 3.98 4.76 6.87
CA PHE A 47 3.21 3.74 6.15
C PHE A 47 4.01 2.44 6.08
N SER A 48 3.45 1.37 6.64
CA SER A 48 4.13 0.08 6.81
C SER A 48 3.72 -0.95 5.76
N LEU A 49 4.46 -2.06 5.70
CA LEU A 49 4.08 -3.21 4.87
C LEU A 49 2.72 -3.80 5.31
N ASP A 50 2.42 -3.82 6.61
CA ASP A 50 1.11 -4.27 7.11
C ASP A 50 -0.02 -3.37 6.61
N ASP A 51 0.19 -2.04 6.69
CA ASP A 51 -0.77 -1.06 6.17
C ASP A 51 -1.01 -1.29 4.67
N ALA A 52 0.05 -1.56 3.90
CA ALA A 52 -0.04 -1.89 2.48
C ALA A 52 -0.83 -3.19 2.23
N ASN A 53 -0.49 -4.27 2.93
CA ASN A 53 -1.10 -5.58 2.72
C ASN A 53 -2.57 -5.62 3.17
N ARG A 54 -2.96 -4.85 4.18
CA ARG A 54 -4.39 -4.67 4.53
C ARG A 54 -5.22 -4.18 3.35
N ILE A 55 -4.65 -3.32 2.50
CA ILE A 55 -5.33 -2.77 1.33
C ILE A 55 -5.21 -3.75 0.15
N LEU A 56 -3.99 -4.22 -0.14
CA LEU A 56 -3.71 -5.10 -1.27
C LEU A 56 -4.47 -6.43 -1.18
N ASN A 57 -4.59 -7.01 0.02
CA ASN A 57 -5.27 -8.29 0.20
C ASN A 57 -6.76 -8.23 -0.22
N ILE A 58 -7.41 -7.08 -0.08
CA ILE A 58 -8.81 -6.89 -0.50
C ILE A 58 -8.95 -6.97 -2.03
N ILE A 59 -7.89 -6.60 -2.74
CA ILE A 59 -7.86 -6.56 -4.21
C ILE A 59 -7.08 -7.73 -4.82
N GLY A 60 -6.71 -8.72 -4.01
CA GLY A 60 -6.05 -9.95 -4.45
C GLY A 60 -4.55 -9.81 -4.72
N TYR A 61 -3.90 -8.81 -4.14
CA TYR A 61 -2.45 -8.59 -4.24
C TYR A 61 -1.78 -8.78 -2.87
N ASP A 62 -0.48 -9.05 -2.87
CA ASP A 62 0.35 -9.12 -1.67
C ASP A 62 1.70 -8.45 -1.94
N ALA A 63 2.15 -7.61 -1.01
CA ALA A 63 3.48 -7.02 -1.03
C ALA A 63 4.43 -7.82 -0.14
N LYS A 64 5.63 -8.07 -0.68
CA LYS A 64 6.72 -8.77 0.01
C LYS A 64 7.99 -7.94 0.02
N ILE A 65 8.76 -8.06 1.09
CA ILE A 65 10.11 -7.47 1.20
C ILE A 65 11.13 -8.52 0.79
N VAL A 66 12.08 -8.11 -0.06
CA VAL A 66 13.24 -8.92 -0.45
C VAL A 66 14.48 -8.26 0.14
N ILE A 67 15.32 -9.04 0.81
CA ILE A 67 16.60 -8.61 1.37
C ILE A 67 17.71 -9.11 0.45
N GLU A 68 18.52 -8.20 -0.06
CA GLU A 68 19.63 -8.51 -0.97
C GLU A 68 20.98 -8.21 -0.31
N ASN A 69 21.95 -9.10 -0.49
CA ASN A 69 23.31 -8.89 -0.02
C ASN A 69 24.12 -8.13 -1.09
N ASN A 70 24.50 -6.89 -0.80
CA ASN A 70 25.27 -6.03 -1.70
C ASN A 70 26.77 -5.97 -1.37
N PHE A 71 27.27 -6.84 -0.49
CA PHE A 71 28.72 -6.94 -0.28
C PHE A 71 29.40 -7.43 -1.57
N LYS A 72 30.06 -6.50 -2.27
CA LYS A 72 30.99 -6.83 -3.34
C LYS A 72 32.25 -7.41 -2.71
N LYS A 73 32.57 -8.67 -3.03
CA LYS A 73 33.90 -9.23 -2.86
C LYS A 73 34.90 -8.56 -3.80
#